data_AF-A0A1Y0NE97-F1
#
_entry.id   AF-A0A1Y0NE97-F1
#
_cell.length_a   1.000
_cell.length_b   1.000
_cell.length_c   1.000
_cell.angle_alpha   90.00
_cell.angle_beta   90.00
_cell.angle_gamma   90.00
#
_symmetry.space_group_name_H-M   'P 1'
#
loop_
_entity.id
_entity.type
_entity.pdbx_description
1 polymer ?
#
loop_
_entity_poly.entity_id
_entity_poly.type
_entity_poly.pdbx_seq_one_letter_code
_entity_poly.pdbx_strand_id
1 'polypeptide(L)'
;MQHTNQADPVADSKREFSRAVDDIKAGILAAGEPRPEWTQDEAIAFECAREVITDMMAISTGRIADEMEKEAPDADRLAALRADRSKLAQERAALHVGDHADIARIRTDYGATVRAWRAEHTKGEN
;
A
#
# COMPACT_ATOMS: atom_id res chain seq x y z
N MET A 1 30.52 68.72 -4.80
CA MET A 1 31.10 67.37 -4.81
C MET A 1 30.17 66.49 -3.98
N GLN A 2 29.28 65.73 -4.62
CA GLN A 2 28.44 64.73 -3.97
C GLN A 2 28.62 63.44 -4.77
N HIS A 3 29.36 62.49 -4.21
CA HIS A 3 29.50 61.15 -4.79
C HIS A 3 28.26 60.34 -4.40
N THR A 4 27.44 60.02 -5.40
CA THR A 4 26.30 59.12 -5.27
C THR A 4 26.81 57.69 -5.04
N ASN A 5 26.38 57.10 -3.93
CA ASN A 5 26.71 55.75 -3.51
C ASN A 5 25.99 54.75 -4.43
N GLN A 6 26.65 54.30 -5.50
CA GLN A 6 26.09 53.31 -6.42
C GLN A 6 26.17 51.93 -5.75
N ALA A 7 25.01 51.38 -5.38
CA ALA A 7 24.92 50.04 -4.80
C ALA A 7 25.46 48.99 -5.79
N ASP A 8 26.24 48.02 -5.29
CA ASP A 8 26.79 46.92 -6.06
C ASP A 8 25.65 45.99 -6.54
N PRO A 9 25.34 45.96 -7.85
CA PRO A 9 24.18 45.23 -8.38
C PRO A 9 24.28 43.72 -8.19
N VAL A 10 25.49 43.19 -8.01
CA VAL A 10 25.72 41.76 -7.76
C VAL A 10 25.35 41.40 -6.31
N ALA A 11 25.60 42.29 -5.37
CA ALA A 11 25.23 42.11 -3.96
C ALA A 11 23.70 42.16 -3.77
N ASP A 12 23.02 43.00 -4.55
CA ASP A 12 21.56 43.14 -4.51
C ASP A 12 20.88 41.89 -5.08
N SER A 13 21.34 41.41 -6.24
CA SER A 13 20.83 40.18 -6.89
C SER A 13 20.95 38.94 -5.98
N LYS A 14 22.07 38.80 -5.25
CA LYS A 14 22.25 37.69 -4.29
C LYS A 14 21.28 37.77 -3.11
N ARG A 15 20.99 38.98 -2.65
CA ARG A 15 20.07 39.22 -1.53
C ARG A 15 18.63 38.94 -1.94
N GLU A 16 18.23 39.36 -3.13
CA GLU A 16 16.92 39.04 -3.70
C GLU A 16 16.73 37.53 -3.87
N PHE A 17 17.73 36.84 -4.41
CA PHE A 17 17.69 35.38 -4.55
C PHE A 17 17.56 34.68 -3.18
N SER A 18 18.36 35.09 -2.18
CA SER A 18 18.29 34.53 -0.83
C SER A 18 16.90 34.72 -0.22
N ARG A 19 16.31 35.92 -0.38
CA ARG A 19 14.98 36.22 0.11
C ARG A 19 13.91 35.36 -0.57
N ALA A 20 13.99 35.20 -1.88
CA ALA A 20 13.05 34.35 -2.63
C ALA A 20 13.11 32.88 -2.18
N VAL A 21 14.31 32.36 -1.90
CA VAL A 21 14.50 31.01 -1.35
C VAL A 21 13.89 30.89 0.05
N ASP A 22 14.12 31.89 0.90
CA ASP A 22 13.57 31.90 2.26
C ASP A 22 12.04 32.00 2.26
N ASP A 23 11.45 32.79 1.36
CA ASP A 23 10.00 32.92 1.19
C ASP A 23 9.37 31.60 0.70
N ILE A 24 10.03 30.90 -0.25
CA ILE A 24 9.61 29.56 -0.69
C ILE A 24 9.67 28.57 0.48
N LYS A 25 10.76 28.59 1.24
CA LYS A 25 10.95 27.70 2.39
C LYS A 25 9.92 27.95 3.47
N ALA A 26 9.62 29.22 3.75
CA ALA A 26 8.57 29.62 4.68
C ALA A 26 7.19 29.17 4.19
N GLY A 27 6.90 29.29 2.89
CA GLY A 27 5.65 28.81 2.28
C GLY A 27 5.48 27.29 2.43
N ILE A 28 6.54 26.52 2.19
CA ILE A 28 6.53 25.05 2.35
C ILE A 28 6.31 24.66 3.82
N LEU A 29 7.01 25.31 4.75
CA LEU A 29 6.85 25.04 6.19
C LEU A 29 5.46 25.45 6.70
N ALA A 30 4.90 26.56 6.19
CA ALA A 30 3.58 27.06 6.56
C ALA A 30 2.44 26.19 6.02
N ALA A 31 2.61 25.57 4.85
CA ALA A 31 1.63 24.65 4.26
C ALA A 31 1.48 23.35 5.08
N GLY A 32 2.46 23.02 5.93
CA GLY A 32 2.53 21.73 6.61
C GLY A 32 2.82 20.59 5.63
N GLU A 33 3.23 19.43 6.14
CA GLU A 33 3.34 18.24 5.29
C GLU A 33 1.93 17.84 4.81
N PRO A 34 1.75 17.52 3.51
CA PRO A 34 0.47 17.04 3.01
C PRO A 34 0.11 15.78 3.78
N ARG A 35 -0.91 15.89 4.63
CA ARG A 35 -1.44 14.74 5.36
C ARG A 35 -2.39 13.98 4.44
N PRO A 36 -2.33 12.64 4.43
CA PRO A 36 -3.34 11.84 3.74
C PRO A 36 -4.73 12.19 4.27
N GLU A 37 -5.73 12.07 3.40
CA GLU A 37 -7.15 12.32 3.74
C GLU A 37 -7.74 11.23 4.65
N TRP A 38 -7.00 10.15 4.87
CA TRP A 38 -7.37 9.04 5.75
C TRP A 38 -6.61 9.09 7.07
N THR A 39 -7.27 8.58 8.11
CA THR A 39 -6.74 8.38 9.44
C THR A 39 -5.72 7.25 9.50
N GLN A 40 -4.96 7.19 10.59
CA GLN A 40 -4.03 6.09 10.83
C GLN A 40 -4.77 4.74 10.95
N ASP A 41 -5.93 4.72 11.60
CA ASP A 41 -6.72 3.50 11.76
C ASP A 41 -7.25 2.97 10.42
N GLU A 42 -7.65 3.86 9.52
CA GLU A 42 -8.05 3.51 8.14
C GLU A 42 -6.87 2.93 7.36
N ALA A 43 -5.67 3.52 7.48
CA ALA A 43 -4.46 2.97 6.87
C ALA A 43 -4.13 1.57 7.41
N ILE A 44 -4.21 1.37 8.73
CA ILE A 44 -3.98 0.07 9.36
C ILE A 44 -5.00 -0.97 8.88
N ALA A 45 -6.29 -0.61 8.84
CA ALA A 45 -7.35 -1.50 8.40
C ALA A 45 -7.16 -1.89 6.91
N PHE A 46 -6.81 -0.93 6.07
CA PHE A 46 -6.50 -1.14 4.66
C PHE A 46 -5.32 -2.11 4.46
N GLU A 47 -4.18 -1.87 5.11
CA GLU A 47 -3.03 -2.77 4.99
C GLU A 47 -3.34 -4.17 5.54
N CYS A 48 -4.07 -4.26 6.65
CA CYS A 48 -4.55 -5.54 7.16
C CYS A 48 -5.42 -6.30 6.14
N ALA A 49 -6.29 -5.61 5.41
CA ALA A 49 -7.10 -6.23 4.36
C ALA A 49 -6.22 -6.72 3.18
N ARG A 50 -5.23 -5.92 2.76
CA ARG A 50 -4.31 -6.30 1.68
C ARG A 50 -3.47 -7.52 2.04
N GLU A 51 -2.97 -7.58 3.27
CA GLU A 51 -2.18 -8.72 3.76
C GLU A 51 -3.04 -9.99 3.84
N VAL A 52 -4.29 -9.88 4.28
CA VAL A 52 -5.22 -11.02 4.26
C VAL A 52 -5.47 -11.54 2.84
N ILE A 53 -5.59 -10.66 1.84
CA ILE A 53 -5.71 -11.12 0.44
C ILE A 53 -4.41 -11.78 -0.03
N THR A 54 -3.24 -11.24 0.33
CA THR A 54 -1.94 -11.85 0.04
C THR A 54 -1.85 -13.27 0.62
N ASP A 55 -2.29 -13.47 1.86
CA ASP A 55 -2.36 -14.80 2.49
C ASP A 55 -3.27 -15.77 1.72
N MET A 56 -4.46 -15.30 1.29
CA MET A 56 -5.38 -16.12 0.47
C MET A 56 -4.76 -16.52 -0.87
N MET A 57 -3.97 -15.64 -1.49
CA MET A 57 -3.21 -15.96 -2.71
C MET A 57 -2.12 -17.00 -2.45
N ALA A 58 -1.43 -16.93 -1.30
CA ALA A 58 -0.44 -17.92 -0.89
C ALA A 58 -1.08 -19.29 -0.66
N ILE A 59 -2.22 -19.35 0.03
CA ILE A 59 -3.00 -20.58 0.23
C ILE A 59 -3.41 -21.18 -1.13
N SER A 60 -3.91 -20.35 -2.05
CA SER A 60 -4.27 -20.81 -3.40
C SER A 60 -3.07 -21.35 -4.17
N THR A 61 -1.89 -20.76 -3.98
CA THR A 61 -0.64 -21.23 -4.59
C THR A 61 -0.21 -22.59 -4.02
N GLY A 62 -0.29 -22.78 -2.69
CA GLY A 62 -0.05 -24.08 -2.07
C GLY A 62 -0.99 -25.15 -2.61
N ARG A 63 -2.29 -24.88 -2.68
CA ARG A 63 -3.29 -25.81 -3.24
C ARG A 63 -3.04 -26.17 -4.71
N ILE A 64 -2.49 -25.25 -5.51
CA ILE A 64 -2.09 -25.51 -6.89
C ILE A 64 -0.90 -26.47 -6.90
N ALA A 65 0.10 -26.26 -6.05
CA ALA A 65 1.24 -27.15 -5.92
C ALA A 65 0.80 -28.57 -5.50
N ASP A 66 -0.01 -28.67 -4.44
CA ASP A 66 -0.55 -29.96 -3.96
C ASP A 66 -1.32 -30.71 -5.05
N GLU A 67 -2.11 -30.00 -5.86
CA GLU A 67 -2.86 -30.60 -6.97
C GLU A 67 -1.94 -31.08 -8.10
N MET A 68 -0.89 -30.32 -8.39
CA MET A 68 0.10 -30.66 -9.42
C MET A 68 0.97 -31.87 -9.05
N GLU A 69 1.13 -32.16 -7.75
CA GLU A 69 1.90 -33.30 -7.25
C GLU A 69 1.15 -34.64 -7.29
N LYS A 70 -0.16 -34.63 -7.56
CA LYS A 70 -0.95 -35.86 -7.68
C LYS A 70 -0.53 -36.69 -8.90
N GLU A 71 -0.70 -38.00 -8.80
CA GLU A 71 -0.45 -38.94 -9.92
C GLU A 71 -1.30 -38.62 -11.16
N ALA A 72 -2.53 -38.15 -10.95
CA ALA A 72 -3.42 -37.63 -11.98
C ALA A 72 -4.01 -36.28 -11.54
N PRO A 73 -3.34 -35.15 -11.86
CA PRO A 73 -3.84 -33.81 -11.51
C PRO A 73 -5.17 -33.50 -12.19
N ASP A 74 -6.10 -32.89 -11.43
CA ASP A 74 -7.38 -32.44 -11.97
C ASP A 74 -7.22 -31.08 -12.67
N ALA A 75 -7.35 -31.07 -14.00
CA ALA A 75 -7.21 -29.89 -14.83
C ALA A 75 -8.26 -28.80 -14.54
N ASP A 76 -9.50 -29.19 -14.27
CA ASP A 76 -10.59 -28.26 -13.98
C ASP A 76 -10.38 -27.61 -12.61
N ARG A 77 -9.95 -28.40 -11.63
CA ARG A 77 -9.55 -27.88 -10.31
C ARG A 77 -8.37 -26.92 -10.38
N LEU A 78 -7.33 -27.24 -11.17
CA LEU A 78 -6.20 -26.33 -11.38
C LEU A 78 -6.64 -25.02 -12.05
N ALA A 79 -7.54 -25.09 -13.04
CA ALA A 79 -8.08 -23.91 -13.68
C ALA A 79 -8.86 -23.03 -12.69
N ALA A 80 -9.71 -23.64 -11.85
CA ALA A 80 -10.46 -22.93 -10.82
C ALA A 80 -9.52 -22.23 -9.81
N LEU A 81 -8.53 -22.93 -9.27
CA LEU A 81 -7.57 -22.36 -8.31
C LEU A 81 -6.77 -21.19 -8.91
N ARG A 82 -6.40 -21.28 -10.19
CA ARG A 82 -5.69 -20.19 -10.89
C ARG A 82 -6.61 -18.99 -11.15
N ALA A 83 -7.88 -19.23 -11.48
CA ALA A 83 -8.87 -18.18 -11.63
C ALA A 83 -9.11 -17.45 -10.31
N ASP A 84 -9.29 -18.18 -9.20
CA ASP A 84 -9.45 -17.62 -7.87
C ASP A 84 -8.24 -16.77 -7.46
N ARG A 85 -7.02 -17.28 -7.66
CA ARG A 85 -5.79 -16.51 -7.38
C ARG A 85 -5.71 -15.23 -8.21
N SER A 86 -6.13 -15.28 -9.47
CA SER A 86 -6.15 -14.11 -10.36
C SER A 86 -7.18 -13.08 -9.90
N LYS A 87 -8.36 -13.53 -9.47
CA LYS A 87 -9.40 -12.66 -8.89
C LYS A 87 -8.91 -11.96 -7.62
N LEU A 88 -8.26 -12.70 -6.72
CA LEU A 88 -7.67 -12.12 -5.49
C LEU A 88 -6.61 -11.06 -5.81
N ALA A 89 -5.75 -11.32 -6.81
CA ALA A 89 -4.76 -10.34 -7.24
C ALA A 89 -5.39 -9.05 -7.78
N GLN A 90 -6.48 -9.17 -8.56
CA GLN A 90 -7.24 -8.03 -9.08
C GLN A 90 -7.94 -7.27 -7.94
N GLU A 91 -8.59 -7.98 -7.01
CA GLU A 91 -9.25 -7.40 -5.84
C GLU A 91 -8.24 -6.60 -4.99
N ARG A 92 -7.05 -7.15 -4.71
CA ARG A 92 -5.99 -6.46 -3.97
C ARG A 92 -5.44 -5.23 -4.71
N ALA A 93 -5.37 -5.28 -6.04
CA ALA A 93 -4.89 -4.17 -6.85
C ALA A 93 -5.91 -3.03 -6.96
N ALA A 94 -7.20 -3.36 -6.92
CA ALA A 94 -8.30 -2.40 -7.00
C ALA A 94 -8.69 -1.78 -5.66
N LEU A 95 -8.37 -2.45 -4.54
CA LEU A 95 -8.73 -1.99 -3.21
C LEU A 95 -8.14 -0.62 -2.89
N HIS A 96 -8.98 0.29 -2.42
CA HIS A 96 -8.61 1.62 -1.97
C HIS A 96 -8.85 1.81 -0.47
N VAL A 97 -8.09 2.70 0.18
CA VAL A 97 -8.19 2.96 1.63
C VAL A 97 -9.57 3.46 2.06
N GLY A 98 -10.29 4.15 1.16
CA GLY A 98 -11.66 4.61 1.39
C GLY A 98 -12.75 3.55 1.25
N ASP A 99 -12.43 2.32 0.82
CA ASP A 99 -13.40 1.25 0.59
C ASP A 99 -13.77 0.53 1.90
N HIS A 100 -14.25 1.28 2.89
CA HIS A 100 -14.40 0.80 4.27
C HIS A 100 -15.24 -0.46 4.40
N ALA A 101 -16.31 -0.59 3.60
CA ALA A 101 -17.17 -1.77 3.61
C ALA A 101 -16.44 -3.02 3.09
N ASP A 102 -15.68 -2.89 2.00
CA ASP A 102 -14.91 -3.99 1.44
C ASP A 102 -13.74 -4.37 2.34
N ILE A 103 -13.02 -3.39 2.88
CA ILE A 103 -11.96 -3.61 3.88
C ILE A 103 -12.50 -4.41 5.07
N ALA A 104 -13.66 -4.03 5.61
CA ALA A 104 -14.28 -4.72 6.73
C ALA A 104 -14.70 -6.16 6.38
N ARG A 105 -15.29 -6.36 5.20
CA ARG A 105 -15.68 -7.68 4.67
C ARG A 105 -14.46 -8.60 4.51
N ILE A 106 -13.41 -8.12 3.82
CA ILE A 106 -12.17 -8.87 3.59
C ILE A 106 -11.55 -9.33 4.91
N ARG A 107 -11.40 -8.41 5.88
CA ARG A 107 -10.83 -8.72 7.20
C ARG A 107 -11.66 -9.75 7.97
N THR A 108 -12.98 -9.75 7.78
CA THR A 108 -13.89 -10.69 8.45
C THR A 108 -13.85 -12.05 7.75
N ASP A 109 -14.18 -12.09 6.47
CA ASP A 109 -14.46 -13.33 5.72
C ASP A 109 -13.16 -14.05 5.34
N TYR A 110 -12.28 -13.35 4.63
CA TYR A 110 -11.00 -13.93 4.23
C TYR A 110 -10.11 -14.12 5.45
N GLY A 111 -10.16 -13.18 6.42
CA GLY A 111 -9.41 -13.32 7.68
C GLY A 111 -9.81 -14.57 8.47
N ALA A 112 -11.10 -14.93 8.50
CA ALA A 112 -11.55 -16.18 9.12
C ALA A 112 -10.98 -17.41 8.40
N THR A 113 -10.98 -17.38 7.07
CA THR A 113 -10.43 -18.47 6.23
C THR A 113 -8.92 -18.67 6.48
N VAL A 114 -8.16 -17.58 6.49
CA VAL A 114 -6.70 -17.62 6.75
C VAL A 114 -6.42 -18.16 8.16
N ARG A 115 -7.18 -17.73 9.17
CA ARG A 115 -7.02 -18.24 10.55
C ARG A 115 -7.32 -19.73 10.65
N ALA A 116 -8.40 -20.19 10.02
CA ALA A 116 -8.74 -21.61 9.98
C ALA A 116 -7.63 -22.43 9.32
N TRP A 117 -7.14 -21.99 8.15
CA TRP A 117 -6.05 -22.65 7.44
C TRP A 117 -4.76 -22.73 8.28
N ARG A 118 -4.36 -21.62 8.93
CA ARG A 118 -3.19 -21.61 9.82
C ARG A 118 -3.36 -22.57 11.00
N ALA A 119 -4.53 -22.60 11.63
CA ALA A 119 -4.79 -23.51 12.75
C ALA A 119 -4.70 -25.00 12.35
N GLU A 120 -5.04 -25.33 11.10
CA GLU A 120 -4.90 -26.67 10.55
C GLU A 120 -3.43 -27.02 10.25
N HIS A 121 -2.63 -26.06 9.75
CA HIS A 121 -1.27 -26.32 9.26
C HIS A 121 -0.17 -26.08 10.30
N THR A 122 -0.43 -25.33 11.37
CA THR A 122 0.50 -25.19 12.51
C THR A 122 0.48 -26.41 13.44
N LYS A 123 -0.54 -27.29 13.37
CA LYS A 123 -0.63 -28.51 14.19
C LYS A 123 0.25 -29.67 13.70
N GLY A 124 1.01 -29.50 12.61
CA GLY A 124 1.89 -30.53 12.04
C GLY A 124 3.37 -30.47 12.47
N GLU A 125 3.77 -29.51 13.29
CA GLU A 125 5.19 -29.27 13.65
C GLU A 125 5.59 -29.70 15.09
N ASN A 126 4.87 -30.64 15.72
CA ASN A 126 5.24 -31.18 17.04
C ASN A 126 5.41 -32.70 17.04
#